data_AF-A0A7Y7I471-F1
#
_entry.id   AF-A0A7Y7I471-F1
#
_cell.length_a   1.000
_cell.length_b   1.000
_cell.length_c   1.000
_cell.angle_alpha   90.00
_cell.angle_beta   90.00
_cell.angle_gamma   90.00
#
_symmetry.space_group_name_H-M   'P 1'
#
loop_
_entity.id
_entity.type
_entity.pdbx_description
1 polymer ?
#
loop_
_entity_poly.entity_id
_entity_poly.type
_entity_poly.pdbx_seq_one_letter_code
_entity_poly.pdbx_strand_id
1 'polypeptide(L)'
;MTTLYLTMTEKLSEHWKAHHNVYPRKFVLSPALRDEYLKCLGWMTGNQGRTVTLPEKHMGVRIEVDESSPGVMVAADGTEVLLRQ
;
A
#
# COMPACT_ATOMS: atom_id res chain seq x y z
N MET A 1 8.47 -10.94 10.26
CA MET A 1 7.62 -11.15 9.07
C MET A 1 6.53 -10.08 9.07
N THR A 2 6.90 -8.85 8.71
CA THR A 2 5.96 -7.74 8.52
C THR A 2 5.21 -7.99 7.22
N THR A 3 3.88 -7.92 7.27
CA THR A 3 3.04 -8.03 6.08
C THR A 3 3.11 -6.72 5.28
N LEU A 4 3.03 -6.79 3.95
CA LEU A 4 3.03 -5.58 3.10
C LEU A 4 1.97 -4.57 3.53
N TYR A 5 0.80 -5.06 3.95
CA TYR A 5 -0.27 -4.22 4.49
C TYR A 5 0.22 -3.37 5.68
N LEU A 6 0.94 -3.99 6.61
CA LEU A 6 1.45 -3.30 7.81
C LEU A 6 2.50 -2.28 7.40
N THR A 7 3.42 -2.64 6.52
CA THR A 7 4.44 -1.71 6.01
C THR A 7 3.84 -0.50 5.29
N MET A 8 2.79 -0.69 4.48
CA MET A 8 2.06 0.43 3.87
C MET A 8 1.42 1.35 4.93
N THR A 9 0.83 0.76 5.97
CA THR A 9 0.22 1.50 7.10
C THR A 9 1.28 2.28 7.90
N GLU A 10 2.45 1.68 8.14
CA GLU A 10 3.58 2.32 8.81
C GLU A 10 4.08 3.50 7.98
N LYS A 11 4.33 3.31 6.67
CA LYS A 11 4.76 4.38 5.76
C LYS A 11 3.74 5.51 5.67
N LEU A 12 2.45 5.19 5.63
CA LEU A 12 1.37 6.18 5.70
C LEU A 12 1.45 7.01 6.99
N SER A 13 1.63 6.35 8.13
CA SER A 13 1.76 7.03 9.43
C SER A 13 3.01 7.90 9.51
N GLU A 14 4.15 7.43 8.99
CA GLU A 14 5.38 8.22 8.88
C GLU A 14 5.16 9.45 8.00
N HIS A 15 4.47 9.30 6.86
CA HIS A 15 4.14 10.42 5.98
C HIS A 15 3.22 11.43 6.68
N TRP A 16 2.19 10.98 7.38
CA TRP A 16 1.34 11.89 8.18
C TRP A 16 2.15 12.66 9.20
N LYS A 17 3.09 12.01 9.88
CA LYS A 17 3.97 12.66 10.85
C LYS A 17 4.89 13.71 10.22
N ALA A 18 5.39 13.45 9.01
CA ALA A 18 6.28 14.36 8.28
C ALA A 18 5.54 15.49 7.53
N HIS A 19 4.29 15.27 7.13
CA HIS A 19 3.51 16.17 6.26
C HIS A 19 2.22 16.67 6.90
N HIS A 20 2.14 16.80 8.23
CA HIS A 20 0.98 17.37 8.94
C HIS A 20 -0.35 16.65 8.69
N ASN A 21 -0.36 15.31 8.77
CA ASN A 21 -1.54 14.47 8.55
C ASN A 21 -2.17 14.60 7.14
N VAL A 22 -1.41 15.09 6.16
CA VAL A 22 -1.87 15.13 4.77
C VAL A 22 -1.82 13.73 4.18
N TYR A 23 -2.90 13.31 3.51
CA TYR A 23 -2.95 12.03 2.85
C TYR A 23 -2.00 12.00 1.63
N PRO A 24 -1.23 10.91 1.45
CA PRO A 24 -0.46 10.72 0.23
C PRO A 24 -1.41 10.58 -0.97
N ARG A 25 -0.91 10.91 -2.16
CA ARG A 25 -1.72 10.92 -3.39
C ARG A 25 -2.18 9.52 -3.77
N LYS A 26 -1.24 8.56 -3.73
CA LYS A 26 -1.47 7.18 -4.17
C LYS A 26 -0.35 6.24 -3.73
N PHE A 27 -0.67 4.97 -3.64
CA PHE A 27 0.27 3.87 -3.61
C PHE A 27 0.37 3.27 -5.00
N VAL A 28 1.58 3.06 -5.50
CA VAL A 28 1.84 2.36 -6.75
C VAL A 28 2.50 1.05 -6.38
N LEU A 29 1.83 -0.06 -6.64
CA LEU A 29 2.30 -1.41 -6.32
C LEU A 29 2.72 -2.13 -7.60
N SER A 30 3.76 -2.97 -7.50
CA SER A 30 4.04 -3.95 -8.54
C SER A 30 2.99 -5.07 -8.52
N PRO A 31 2.80 -5.83 -9.62
CA PRO A 31 1.94 -7.00 -9.64
C PRO A 31 2.29 -8.01 -8.53
N ALA A 32 3.59 -8.21 -8.27
CA ALA A 32 4.06 -9.09 -7.20
C ALA A 32 3.66 -8.58 -5.80
N LEU A 33 3.79 -7.27 -5.55
CA LEU A 33 3.37 -6.65 -4.29
C LEU A 33 1.84 -6.65 -4.15
N ARG A 34 1.11 -6.42 -5.23
CA ARG A 34 -0.35 -6.53 -5.24
C ARG A 34 -0.80 -7.92 -4.78
N ASP A 35 -0.22 -8.99 -5.31
CA ASP A 35 -0.54 -10.36 -4.91
C ASP A 35 -0.19 -10.62 -3.44
N GLU A 36 0.95 -10.10 -2.96
CA GLU A 36 1.35 -10.18 -1.55
C GLU A 36 0.37 -9.41 -0.65
N TYR A 37 -0.06 -8.22 -1.07
CA TYR A 37 -1.05 -7.40 -0.37
C TYR A 37 -2.39 -8.13 -0.28
N LEU A 38 -2.87 -8.73 -1.37
CA LEU A 38 -4.10 -9.49 -1.41
C LEU A 38 -4.04 -10.72 -0.49
N LYS A 39 -2.91 -11.43 -0.46
CA LYS A 39 -2.69 -12.53 0.48
C LYS A 39 -2.78 -12.02 1.92
N CYS A 40 -2.06 -10.94 2.25
CA CYS A 40 -2.10 -10.36 3.60
C CYS A 40 -3.51 -9.90 3.99
N LEU A 41 -4.25 -9.29 3.05
CA LEU A 41 -5.61 -8.83 3.27
C LEU A 41 -6.56 -10.01 3.50
N GLY A 42 -6.44 -11.09 2.72
CA GLY A 42 -7.20 -12.33 2.92
C GLY A 42 -6.94 -12.97 4.28
N TRP A 43 -5.68 -12.92 4.76
CA TRP A 43 -5.31 -13.40 6.10
C TRP A 43 -5.93 -12.52 7.19
N MET A 44 -5.88 -11.19 7.05
CA MET A 44 -6.44 -10.27 8.04
C MET A 44 -7.97 -10.28 8.09
N THR A 45 -8.64 -10.43 6.96
CA THR A 45 -10.11 -10.46 6.88
C THR A 45 -10.71 -11.83 7.15
N GLY A 46 -9.88 -12.85 7.40
CA GLY A 46 -10.34 -14.24 7.58
C GLY A 46 -10.96 -14.84 6.33
N ASN A 47 -10.83 -14.18 5.17
CA ASN A 47 -11.46 -14.55 3.91
C ASN A 47 -10.57 -15.48 3.08
N GLN A 48 -9.80 -16.33 3.76
CA GLN A 48 -8.81 -17.23 3.18
C GLN A 48 -9.50 -18.18 2.18
N GLY A 49 -9.26 -18.00 0.88
CA GLY A 49 -9.85 -18.82 -0.18
C GLY A 49 -11.00 -18.19 -0.97
N ARG A 50 -11.42 -16.96 -0.63
CA ARG A 50 -12.28 -16.14 -1.49
C ARG A 50 -11.43 -15.25 -2.39
N THR A 51 -11.94 -14.95 -3.58
CA THR A 51 -11.35 -13.98 -4.51
C THR A 51 -11.39 -12.60 -3.84
N VAL A 52 -10.31 -12.25 -3.14
CA VAL A 52 -10.16 -10.90 -2.57
C VAL A 52 -9.77 -9.99 -3.73
N THR A 53 -10.71 -9.17 -4.17
CA THR A 53 -10.42 -8.14 -5.18
C THR A 53 -9.54 -7.07 -4.58
N LEU A 54 -8.60 -6.53 -5.36
CA LEU A 54 -7.77 -5.43 -4.90
C LEU A 54 -8.67 -4.24 -4.57
N PRO A 55 -8.67 -3.72 -3.33
CA PRO A 55 -9.39 -2.50 -3.03
C PRO A 55 -8.79 -1.35 -3.83
N GLU A 56 -9.64 -0.50 -4.40
CA GLU A 56 -9.21 0.71 -5.09
C GLU A 56 -8.50 1.70 -4.16
N LYS A 57 -8.69 1.55 -2.85
CA LYS A 57 -8.10 2.40 -1.82
C LYS A 57 -7.59 1.59 -0.63
N HIS A 58 -6.39 1.90 -0.17
CA HIS A 58 -5.84 1.45 1.11
C HIS A 58 -5.98 2.59 2.12
N MET A 59 -6.81 2.40 3.15
CA MET A 59 -7.05 3.41 4.21
C MET A 59 -7.38 4.82 3.68
N GLY A 60 -8.09 4.90 2.54
CA GLY A 60 -8.45 6.17 1.89
C GLY A 60 -7.49 6.67 0.82
N VAL A 61 -6.29 6.10 0.72
CA VAL A 61 -5.28 6.40 -0.32
C VAL A 61 -5.50 5.50 -1.53
N ARG A 62 -5.49 6.05 -2.75
CA ARG A 62 -5.67 5.23 -3.97
C ARG A 62 -4.54 4.24 -4.13
N ILE A 63 -4.86 3.02 -4.57
CA ILE A 63 -3.87 2.02 -4.98
C ILE A 63 -3.90 1.91 -6.50
N GLU A 64 -2.74 2.08 -7.13
CA GLU A 64 -2.50 1.80 -8.53
C GLU A 64 -1.53 0.63 -8.64
N VAL A 65 -1.66 -0.13 -9.73
CA VAL A 65 -0.77 -1.26 -10.02
C VAL A 65 -0.01 -0.90 -11.27
N ASP A 66 1.31 -0.92 -11.18
CA ASP A 66 2.21 -0.61 -12.29
C ASP A 66 3.30 -1.67 -12.37
N GLU A 67 3.47 -2.27 -13.55
CA GLU A 67 4.41 -3.37 -13.78
C GLU A 67 5.87 -2.92 -13.69
N SER A 68 6.14 -1.64 -13.94
CA SER A 68 7.48 -1.05 -13.90
C SER A 68 7.81 -0.43 -12.55
N SER A 69 6.84 -0.34 -11.63
CA SER A 69 7.04 0.27 -10.32
C SER A 69 7.63 -0.74 -9.32
N PRO A 70 8.66 -0.36 -8.56
CA PRO A 70 9.19 -1.21 -7.48
C PRO A 70 8.27 -1.29 -6.25
N GLY A 71 7.16 -0.55 -6.22
CA GLY A 71 6.32 -0.41 -5.02
C GLY A 71 6.63 0.86 -4.25
N VAL A 72 5.97 1.95 -4.59
CA VAL A 72 6.19 3.27 -3.99
C VAL A 72 4.89 3.88 -3.47
N MET A 73 4.99 4.62 -2.38
CA MET A 73 3.98 5.56 -1.93
C MET A 73 4.32 6.94 -2.46
N VAL A 74 3.43 7.53 -3.24
CA VAL A 74 3.57 8.91 -3.71
C VAL A 74 2.95 9.84 -2.68
N ALA A 75 3.81 10.56 -1.98
CA ALA A 75 3.49 11.59 -1.00
C ALA A 75 2.64 12.73 -1.59
N ALA A 76 2.05 13.55 -0.72
CA ALA A 76 1.22 14.67 -1.14
C ALA A 76 1.98 15.71 -2.00
N ASP A 77 3.26 15.93 -1.68
CA ASP A 77 4.19 16.82 -2.39
C ASP A 77 4.80 16.19 -3.66
N GLY A 78 4.56 14.90 -3.90
CA GLY A 78 5.09 14.16 -5.04
C GLY A 78 6.32 13.30 -4.74
N THR A 79 6.88 13.36 -3.53
CA THR A 79 7.97 12.46 -3.11
C THR A 79 7.56 11.00 -3.20
N GLU A 80 8.40 10.17 -3.81
CA GLU A 80 8.21 8.73 -3.90
C GLU A 80 8.92 8.03 -2.75
N VAL A 81 8.16 7.32 -1.91
CA VAL A 81 8.68 6.59 -0.76
C VAL A 81 8.57 5.10 -1.03
N LEU A 82 9.71 4.39 -1.05
CA LEU A 82 9.74 2.95 -1.27
C LEU A 82 9.01 2.20 -0.14
N LEU A 83 8.12 1.30 -0.53
CA LEU A 83 7.38 0.42 0.39
C LEU A 83 8.21 -0.79 0.84
N ARG A 84 9.23 -1.17 0.07
CA ARG A 84 10.16 -2.26 0.39
C ARG A 84 11.59 -1.69 0.35
N GLN A 85 12.31 -1.79 1.45
CA GLN A 85 13.76 -1.55 1.54
C GLN A 85 14.49 -2.88 1.72
#